data_AF-A0A084T691-F1
#
_entry.id   AF-A0A084T691-F1
#
_cell.length_a   1.000
_cell.length_b   1.000
_cell.length_c   1.000
_cell.angle_alpha   90.00
_cell.angle_beta   90.00
_cell.angle_gamma   90.00
#
_symmetry.space_group_name_H-M   'P 1'
#
loop_
_entity.id
_entity.type
_entity.pdbx_description
1 polymer ?
#
loop_
_entity_poly.entity_id
_entity_poly.type
_entity_poly.pdbx_seq_one_letter_code
_entity_poly.pdbx_strand_id
1 'polypeptide(L)' 'MLNELQRSFTTPHSFRALEREVEMAEALIERDGTAFPDACFEEGYIAALRFVLNRQGSNVREEFEGLMDELKNKGEAS' A
#
# COMPACT_ATOMS: atom_id res chain seq x y z
N MET A 1 -0.03 -35.37 8.60
CA MET A 1 0.11 -33.96 8.18
C MET A 1 0.54 -33.98 6.73
N LEU A 2 -0.35 -33.59 5.82
CA LEU A 2 -0.04 -33.54 4.40
C LEU A 2 1.04 -32.48 4.19
N ASN A 3 2.19 -32.90 3.66
CA ASN A 3 3.11 -32.01 2.97
C ASN A 3 2.37 -31.51 1.73
N GLU A 4 1.52 -30.49 1.89
CA GLU A 4 1.07 -29.70 0.76
C GLU A 4 2.33 -29.10 0.17
N LEU A 5 2.73 -29.58 -1.01
CA LEU A 5 3.77 -28.98 -1.82
C LEU A 5 3.59 -27.46 -1.74
N GLN A 6 4.49 -26.80 -1.00
CA GLN A 6 4.43 -25.38 -0.72
C GLN A 6 4.35 -24.66 -2.06
N ARG A 7 3.13 -24.31 -2.48
CA ARG A 7 2.92 -23.68 -3.78
C ARG A 7 3.66 -22.36 -3.73
N SER A 8 4.61 -22.18 -4.64
CA SER A 8 5.34 -20.93 -4.78
C SER A 8 4.32 -19.80 -4.87
N PHE A 9 4.38 -18.88 -3.91
CA PHE A 9 3.55 -17.70 -3.93
C PHE A 9 4.03 -16.83 -5.10
N THR A 10 3.13 -16.59 -6.06
CA THR A 10 3.41 -15.74 -7.21
C THR A 10 2.43 -14.57 -7.16
N THR A 11 2.97 -13.37 -7.27
CA THR A 11 2.21 -12.12 -7.38
C THR A 11 2.49 -11.54 -8.77
N PRO A 12 1.49 -10.93 -9.44
CA PRO A 12 1.73 -10.26 -10.72
C PRO A 12 2.51 -8.95 -10.57
N HIS A 13 2.71 -8.48 -9.33
CA HIS A 13 3.51 -7.30 -9.06
C HIS A 13 5.00 -7.62 -9.14
N SER A 14 5.76 -6.70 -9.74
CA SER A 14 7.21 -6.75 -9.63
C SER A 14 7.64 -6.43 -8.19
N PHE A 15 8.81 -6.91 -7.79
CA PHE A 15 9.42 -6.56 -6.51
C PHE A 15 9.46 -5.04 -6.28
N ARG A 16 9.90 -4.28 -7.30
CA ARG A 16 9.96 -2.82 -7.27
C ARG A 16 8.58 -2.16 -7.09
N ALA A 17 7.52 -2.76 -7.61
CA ALA A 17 6.16 -2.24 -7.42
C ALA A 17 5.72 -2.37 -5.95
N LEU A 18 6.08 -3.47 -5.30
CA LEU A 18 5.83 -3.67 -3.88
C LEU A 18 6.69 -2.76 -3.00
N GLU A 19 7.96 -2.54 -3.35
CA GLU A 19 8.81 -1.58 -2.63
C GLU A 19 8.24 -0.16 -2.69
N ARG A 20 7.78 0.28 -3.86
CA ARG A 20 7.10 1.58 -3.99
C ARG A 20 5.84 1.69 -3.15
N GLU A 21 5.09 0.59 -3.04
CA GLU A 21 3.91 0.54 -2.16
C GLU A 21 4.30 0.83 -0.70
N VAL A 22 5.43 0.26 -0.26
CA VAL A 22 5.96 0.50 1.09
C VAL A 22 6.44 1.94 1.25
N GLU A 23 7.19 2.47 0.29
CA GLU A 23 7.67 3.87 0.31
C GLU A 23 6.49 4.88 0.43
N MET A 24 5.41 4.65 -0.33
CA MET A 24 4.21 5.49 -0.25
C MET A 24 3.51 5.35 1.11
N ALA A 25 3.42 4.14 1.67
CA ALA A 25 2.83 3.92 2.99
C ALA A 25 3.66 4.59 4.10
N GLU A 26 4.98 4.50 4.03
CA GLU A 26 5.89 5.17 4.98
C GLU A 26 5.74 6.69 4.94
N ALA A 27 5.64 7.27 3.74
CA ALA A 27 5.42 8.72 3.58
C ALA A 27 4.07 9.18 4.15
N LEU A 28 3.01 8.40 3.95
CA LEU A 28 1.70 8.67 4.56
C LEU A 28 1.77 8.60 6.09
N ILE A 29 2.48 7.61 6.64
CA ILE A 29 2.68 7.47 8.09
C ILE A 29 3.46 8.64 8.67
N GLU A 30 4.49 9.12 7.97
CA GLU A 30 5.30 10.26 8.41
C GLU A 30 4.46 11.55 8.49
N ARG A 31 3.53 11.75 7.55
CA ARG A 31 2.67 12.95 7.54
C ARG A 31 1.53 12.86 8.54
N ASP A 32 0.73 11.80 8.45
CA ASP A 32 -0.60 11.72 9.08
C ASP A 32 -0.61 10.76 10.30
N GLY A 33 0.53 10.14 10.63
CA GLY A 33 0.66 9.15 11.69
C GLY A 33 0.18 7.76 11.26
N THR A 34 -0.01 6.83 12.20
CA THR A 34 -0.41 5.44 11.91
C THR A 34 -1.87 5.28 11.48
N ALA A 35 -2.50 6.33 10.93
CA ALA A 35 -3.86 6.27 10.45
C ALA A 35 -3.87 5.52 9.11
N PHE A 36 -4.26 4.25 9.13
CA PHE A 36 -4.76 3.62 7.92
C PHE A 36 -5.99 4.43 7.46
N PRO A 37 -6.09 4.85 6.19
CA PRO A 37 -7.06 5.83 5.73
C PRO A 37 -8.47 5.39 6.11
N ASP A 38 -9.09 6.10 7.05
CA ASP A 38 -10.45 5.88 7.57
C ASP A 38 -10.85 4.42 7.90
N ALA A 39 -9.89 3.52 8.09
CA ALA A 39 -10.12 2.08 8.25
C ALA A 39 -9.46 1.53 9.53
N CYS A 40 -9.95 0.39 9.99
CA CYS A 40 -9.31 -0.30 11.09
C CYS A 40 -7.98 -0.93 10.66
N PHE A 41 -7.13 -1.24 11.66
CA PHE A 41 -5.84 -1.90 11.44
C PHE A 41 -6.00 -3.19 10.62
N GLU A 42 -7.01 -4.01 10.93
CA GLU A 42 -7.31 -5.26 10.24
C GLU A 42 -7.72 -5.06 8.77
N GLU A 43 -8.51 -4.02 8.49
CA GLU A 43 -8.89 -3.65 7.12
C GLU A 43 -7.65 -3.33 6.29
N GLY A 44 -6.62 -2.75 6.91
CA GLY A 44 -5.36 -2.48 6.24
C GLY A 44 -4.54 -3.72 5.88
N TYR A 45 -4.46 -4.70 6.77
CA TYR A 45 -3.86 -6.00 6.41
C TYR A 45 -4.62 -6.68 5.28
N ILE A 46 -5.95 -6.63 5.32
CA ILE A 46 -6.79 -7.23 4.29
C ILE A 46 -6.56 -6.55 2.95
N ALA A 47 -6.50 -5.21 2.91
CA ALA A 47 -6.22 -4.45 1.70
C ALA A 47 -4.83 -4.78 1.13
N ALA A 48 -3.79 -4.78 1.96
CA ALA A 48 -2.43 -5.12 1.55
C ALA A 48 -2.35 -6.54 0.96
N LEU A 49 -2.96 -7.53 1.63
CA LEU A 49 -2.99 -8.91 1.12
C LEU A 49 -3.76 -9.02 -0.19
N ARG A 50 -4.90 -8.31 -0.32
CA ARG A 50 -5.67 -8.27 -1.56
C ARG A 50 -4.90 -7.59 -2.70
N PHE A 51 -4.14 -6.54 -2.41
CA PHE A 51 -3.25 -5.91 -3.37
C PHE A 51 -2.19 -6.89 -3.85
N VAL A 52 -1.44 -7.55 -2.95
CA VAL A 52 -0.40 -8.53 -3.34
C VAL A 52 -1.01 -9.70 -4.13
N LEU A 53 -2.23 -10.13 -3.80
CA LEU A 53 -2.98 -11.15 -4.54
C LEU A 53 -3.62 -10.64 -5.84
N ASN A 54 -3.46 -9.36 -6.18
CA ASN A 54 -4.07 -8.69 -7.33
C ASN A 54 -5.60 -8.85 -7.41
N ARG A 55 -6.23 -8.78 -6.24
CA ARG A 55 -7.68 -8.78 -6.06
C ARG A 55 -8.26 -7.38 -5.80
N GLN A 56 -7.39 -6.43 -5.48
CA GLN A 56 -7.73 -5.04 -5.21
C GLN A 56 -6.58 -4.14 -5.70
N GLY A 57 -6.92 -2.92 -6.13
CA GLY A 57 -5.93 -1.89 -6.41
C GLY A 57 -5.21 -1.41 -5.15
N SER A 58 -4.17 -0.61 -5.34
CA SER A 58 -3.45 0.04 -4.25
C SER A 58 -4.29 1.20 -3.69
N ASN A 59 -4.72 1.08 -2.45
CA ASN A 59 -5.34 2.19 -1.72
C ASN A 59 -4.26 3.17 -1.21
N VAL A 60 -3.07 2.66 -0.84
CA VAL A 60 -1.93 3.47 -0.42
C VAL A 60 -1.53 4.47 -1.51
N ARG A 61 -1.51 4.03 -2.77
CA ARG A 61 -1.18 4.90 -3.90
C ARG A 61 -2.21 5.99 -4.11
N GLU A 62 -3.50 5.66 -4.01
CA GLU A 62 -4.58 6.62 -4.17
C GLU A 62 -4.46 7.75 -3.14
N GLU A 63 -4.26 7.39 -1.86
CA GLU A 63 -4.02 8.35 -0.78
C GLU A 63 -2.74 9.16 -1.00
N PHE A 64 -1.65 8.49 -1.41
CA PHE A 64 -0.37 9.16 -1.66
C PHE A 64 -0.46 10.15 -2.83
N GLU A 65 -1.15 9.81 -3.91
CA GLU A 65 -1.38 10.71 -5.04
C GLU A 65 -2.23 11.92 -4.60
N GLY A 66 -3.26 11.70 -3.77
CA GLY A 66 -4.03 12.78 -3.14
C GLY A 66 -3.16 13.71 -2.28
N LEU A 67 -2.31 13.13 -1.43
CA LEU A 67 -1.30 13.85 -0.66
C LEU A 67 -0.40 14.72 -1.55
N MET A 68 0.15 14.14 -2.63
CA MET A 68 1.05 14.87 -3.52
C MET A 68 0.36 16.02 -4.24
N ASP A 69 -0.91 15.84 -4.63
CA ASP A 69 -1.72 16.90 -5.21
C ASP A 69 -2.01 18.01 -4.20
N GLU A 70 -2.28 17.69 -2.94
CA GLU A 70 -2.42 18.68 -1.86
C GLU A 70 -1.13 19.49 -1.65
N LEU A 71 0.03 18.83 -1.57
CA LEU A 71 1.33 19.49 -1.39
C LEU A 71 1.67 20.40 -2.57
N LYS A 72 1.37 19.95 -3.79
CA LYS A 72 1.55 20.74 -5.00
C LYS A 72 0.66 21.99 -5.00
N ASN A 73 -0.59 21.85 -4.57
CA ASN A 73 -1.51 22.98 -4.46
C ASN A 73 -1.12 23.98 -3.36
N LYS A 74 -0.42 23.53 -2.32
CA LYS A 74 0.14 24.39 -1.24
C LYS A 74 1.49 25.01 -1.59
N GLY A 75 2.11 24.64 -2.71
CA GLY A 75 3.45 25.10 -3.11
C GLY A 75 4.58 24.46 -2.31
N GLU A 76 4.31 23.32 -1.66
CA GLU A 76 5.26 22.58 -0.81
C GLU A 76 5.94 21.42 -1.56
N ALA A 77 5.48 21.10 -2.78
CA ALA A 77 6.17 20.20 -3.68
C ALA A 77 7.27 20.96 -4.46
N SER A 78 8.51 20.90 -3.98
CA SER A 78 9.71 21.39 -4.69
C SER A 78 10.38 20.28 -5.48
#